data_AF-A0A382PEZ8-F1
#
_entry.id   AF-A0A382PEZ8-F1
#
_cell.length_a   1.000
_cell.length_b   1.000
_cell.length_c   1.000
_cell.angle_alpha   90.00
_cell.angle_beta   90.00
_cell.angle_gamma   90.00
#
_symmetry.space_group_name_H-M   'P 1'
#
loop_
_entity.id
_entity.type
_entity.pdbx_description
1 polymer ?
#
loop_
_entity_poly.entity_id
_entity_poly.type
_entity_poly.pdbx_seq_one_letter_code
_entity_poly.pdbx_strand_id
1 'polypeptide(L)'
;CAEGLELDCTGECGGSAVRDECGVCNGDNSYCSDCAGVIDGDAVVDCCDECGGDNSSCGGSGNVNGGDVDVTDLVAITFVIVELASFDSCQFNEADINSDGVLNIYDIVIILNLIIWDTTLSRGEEVSSSTLYFGNGMVSYKADGNVAGIQLEVSGEFTITNSHLPAGWEMVNSSKTIILYSQNRATIDDGTLFEYTGNMKIENALVADWYGSDVLVSSVLIPEEYILDAAYPNPFNPVTNISFSLPENQDITLQVYNLQGQAIETLVHGNMEAGYHTMQWNADNHVSGIYFVRMIAGEYVNSQKLILLK
;
A
#
# COMPACT_ATOMS: atom_id res chain seq x y z
N CYS A 1 -28.54 -44.74 -52.32
CA CYS A 1 -28.01 -44.51 -53.68
C CYS A 1 -28.30 -45.74 -54.55
N ALA A 2 -28.19 -45.61 -55.88
CA ALA A 2 -28.18 -46.78 -56.77
C ALA A 2 -27.04 -47.74 -56.37
N GLU A 3 -27.17 -49.03 -56.70
CA GLU A 3 -26.27 -50.09 -56.24
C GLU A 3 -24.78 -49.76 -56.48
N GLY A 4 -24.00 -49.73 -55.41
CA GLY A 4 -22.55 -49.52 -55.44
C GLY A 4 -22.05 -48.09 -55.19
N LEU A 5 -22.93 -47.09 -55.06
CA LEU A 5 -22.54 -45.72 -54.71
C LEU A 5 -22.79 -45.44 -53.22
N GLU A 6 -21.81 -44.86 -52.53
CA GLU A 6 -21.96 -44.36 -51.16
C GLU A 6 -22.43 -42.90 -51.15
N LEU A 7 -23.05 -42.49 -50.04
CA LEU A 7 -23.37 -41.09 -49.78
C LEU A 7 -22.09 -40.37 -49.34
N ASP A 8 -21.82 -39.22 -49.94
CA ASP A 8 -20.79 -38.32 -49.45
C ASP A 8 -21.25 -37.58 -48.19
N CYS A 9 -20.39 -36.77 -47.58
CA CYS A 9 -20.73 -36.13 -46.31
C CYS A 9 -21.82 -35.04 -46.41
N THR A 10 -22.21 -34.61 -47.62
CA THR A 10 -23.35 -33.70 -47.85
C THR A 10 -24.67 -34.44 -48.10
N GLY A 11 -24.61 -35.77 -48.24
CA GLY A 11 -25.75 -36.59 -48.60
C GLY A 11 -25.95 -36.71 -50.12
N GLU A 12 -24.93 -36.43 -50.93
CA GLU A 12 -24.97 -36.66 -52.37
C GLU A 12 -24.45 -38.07 -52.72
N CYS A 13 -25.20 -38.80 -53.55
CA CYS A 13 -24.83 -40.16 -53.97
C CYS A 13 -23.70 -40.16 -54.99
N GLY A 14 -22.53 -40.70 -54.63
CA GLY A 14 -21.34 -40.69 -55.49
C GLY A 14 -20.64 -39.33 -55.56
N GLY A 15 -20.97 -38.40 -54.66
CA GLY A 15 -20.28 -37.11 -54.54
C GLY A 15 -18.87 -37.26 -53.96
N SER A 16 -18.07 -36.20 -54.05
CA SER A 16 -16.66 -36.19 -53.61
C SER A 16 -16.44 -35.49 -52.27
N ALA A 17 -17.51 -35.10 -51.58
CA ALA A 17 -17.37 -34.37 -50.33
C ALA A 17 -16.90 -35.28 -49.20
N VAL A 18 -15.82 -34.89 -48.52
CA VAL A 18 -15.22 -35.64 -47.40
C VAL A 18 -15.26 -34.79 -46.14
N ARG A 19 -15.45 -35.43 -44.98
CA ARG A 19 -15.31 -34.74 -43.70
C ARG A 19 -13.84 -34.47 -43.44
N ASP A 20 -13.56 -33.26 -42.96
CA ASP A 20 -12.27 -32.92 -42.40
C ASP A 20 -12.08 -33.65 -41.05
N GLU A 21 -10.93 -33.46 -40.41
CA GLU A 21 -10.59 -34.13 -39.14
C GLU A 21 -11.45 -33.62 -37.97
N CYS A 22 -12.07 -32.44 -38.13
CA CYS A 22 -13.08 -31.89 -37.22
C CYS A 22 -14.48 -32.47 -37.43
N GLY A 23 -14.65 -33.35 -38.42
CA GLY A 23 -15.93 -33.91 -38.80
C GLY A 23 -16.82 -32.96 -39.61
N VAL A 24 -16.30 -31.83 -40.08
CA VAL A 24 -17.02 -30.86 -40.92
C VAL A 24 -16.91 -31.27 -42.39
N CYS A 25 -18.03 -31.37 -43.08
CA CYS A 25 -18.05 -31.77 -44.49
C CYS A 25 -17.45 -30.68 -45.38
N ASN A 26 -16.44 -31.02 -46.20
CA ASN A 26 -15.60 -30.08 -46.97
C ASN A 26 -14.99 -28.96 -46.11
N GLY A 27 -14.74 -29.22 -44.82
CA GLY A 27 -14.01 -28.30 -43.96
C GLY A 27 -12.52 -28.28 -44.26
N ASP A 28 -11.83 -27.33 -43.64
CA ASP A 28 -10.39 -27.09 -43.76
C ASP A 28 -9.64 -27.29 -42.41
N ASN A 29 -10.26 -28.02 -41.48
CA ASN A 29 -9.81 -28.23 -40.10
C ASN A 29 -9.82 -26.99 -39.19
N SER A 30 -10.20 -25.80 -39.68
CA SER A 30 -10.17 -24.56 -38.87
C SER A 30 -11.14 -24.56 -37.68
N TYR A 31 -12.21 -25.35 -37.74
CA TYR A 31 -13.24 -25.40 -36.70
C TYR A 31 -12.77 -25.99 -35.37
N CYS A 32 -11.83 -26.94 -35.40
CA CYS A 32 -11.32 -27.64 -34.22
C CYS A 32 -9.79 -27.54 -34.09
N SER A 33 -9.14 -26.74 -34.94
CA SER A 33 -7.73 -26.42 -34.75
C SER A 33 -7.58 -25.33 -33.71
N ASP A 34 -6.59 -25.49 -32.85
CA ASP A 34 -6.13 -24.44 -31.95
C ASP A 34 -5.46 -23.31 -32.74
N CYS A 35 -4.97 -22.26 -32.05
CA CYS A 35 -4.35 -21.14 -32.74
C CYS A 35 -3.06 -21.50 -33.51
N ALA A 36 -2.44 -22.65 -33.19
CA ALA A 36 -1.22 -23.14 -33.82
C ALA A 36 -1.52 -24.05 -35.02
N GLY A 37 -2.81 -24.27 -35.32
CA GLY A 37 -3.25 -25.16 -36.38
C GLY A 37 -3.24 -26.63 -35.96
N VAL A 38 -3.19 -26.94 -34.66
CA VAL A 38 -3.22 -28.32 -34.13
C VAL A 38 -4.66 -28.70 -33.84
N ILE A 39 -5.13 -29.78 -34.47
CA ILE A 39 -6.48 -30.34 -34.25
C ILE A 39 -6.62 -30.83 -32.82
N ASP A 40 -7.71 -30.41 -32.17
CA ASP A 40 -7.99 -30.62 -30.75
C ASP A 40 -6.83 -30.17 -29.83
N GLY A 41 -6.02 -29.22 -30.31
CA GLY A 41 -4.98 -28.58 -29.50
C GLY A 41 -5.55 -27.62 -28.46
N ASP A 42 -4.72 -27.24 -27.50
CA ASP A 42 -5.07 -26.37 -26.38
C ASP A 42 -4.38 -24.99 -26.45
N ALA A 43 -3.65 -24.69 -27.53
CA ALA A 43 -3.02 -23.39 -27.69
C ALA A 43 -4.07 -22.29 -27.94
N VAL A 44 -3.98 -21.22 -27.17
CA VAL A 44 -4.85 -20.05 -27.28
C VAL A 44 -4.01 -18.83 -27.65
N VAL A 45 -4.60 -17.92 -28.42
CA VAL A 45 -3.99 -16.61 -28.70
C VAL A 45 -4.00 -15.80 -27.41
N ASP A 46 -2.83 -15.28 -27.04
CA ASP A 46 -2.66 -14.44 -25.87
C ASP A 46 -3.09 -12.99 -26.18
N CYS A 47 -2.87 -12.07 -25.25
CA CYS A 47 -3.29 -10.68 -25.38
C CYS A 47 -2.49 -9.89 -26.44
N CYS A 48 -1.43 -10.51 -26.97
CA CYS A 48 -0.48 -9.92 -27.90
C CYS A 48 -0.66 -10.42 -29.33
N ASP A 49 -1.82 -11.04 -29.58
CA ASP A 49 -2.10 -11.75 -30.81
C ASP A 49 -1.08 -12.88 -31.09
N GLU A 50 -0.40 -13.40 -30.05
CA GLU A 50 0.56 -14.49 -30.16
C GLU A 50 -0.06 -15.83 -29.73
N CYS A 51 0.01 -16.82 -30.62
CA CYS A 51 -0.49 -18.15 -30.31
C CYS A 51 0.41 -18.89 -29.32
N GLY A 52 -0.16 -19.33 -28.19
CA GLY A 52 0.58 -20.00 -27.12
C GLY A 52 1.56 -19.06 -26.40
N GLY A 53 1.36 -17.75 -26.54
CA GLY A 53 2.14 -16.73 -25.85
C GLY A 53 1.81 -16.65 -24.36
N ASP A 54 2.66 -15.94 -23.62
CA ASP A 54 2.58 -15.74 -22.18
C ASP A 54 2.31 -14.27 -21.79
N ASN A 55 1.78 -13.48 -22.73
CA ASN A 55 1.54 -12.05 -22.60
C ASN A 55 2.81 -11.20 -22.41
N SER A 56 4.01 -11.71 -22.70
CA SER A 56 5.26 -10.94 -22.52
C SER A 56 5.66 -10.06 -23.70
N SER A 57 5.02 -10.23 -24.86
CA SER A 57 5.36 -9.56 -26.12
C SER A 57 4.61 -8.24 -26.37
N CYS A 58 3.57 -7.99 -25.60
CA CYS A 58 2.76 -6.77 -25.51
C CYS A 58 2.30 -6.63 -24.06
N GLY A 59 1.99 -5.43 -23.60
CA GLY A 59 1.70 -5.18 -22.18
C GLY A 59 2.46 -3.96 -21.67
N GLY A 60 2.03 -3.46 -20.53
CA GLY A 60 2.54 -2.23 -19.93
C GLY A 60 2.37 -1.00 -20.82
N SER A 61 1.41 -0.98 -21.75
CA SER A 61 1.15 0.23 -22.53
C SER A 61 0.39 1.26 -21.71
N GLY A 62 -0.27 0.87 -20.62
CA GLY A 62 -1.19 1.69 -19.84
C GLY A 62 -2.54 1.91 -20.51
N ASN A 63 -2.85 1.26 -21.64
CA ASN A 63 -4.11 1.40 -22.36
C ASN A 63 -5.03 0.22 -22.04
N VAL A 64 -5.95 0.41 -21.10
CA VAL A 64 -6.80 -0.67 -20.59
C VAL A 64 -8.19 -0.68 -21.20
N ASN A 65 -8.51 0.29 -22.05
CA ASN A 65 -9.83 0.43 -22.67
C ASN A 65 -9.82 0.42 -24.22
N GLY A 66 -8.66 0.25 -24.85
CA GLY A 66 -8.51 0.12 -26.30
C GLY A 66 -8.50 1.46 -27.07
N GLY A 67 -8.22 2.57 -26.39
CA GLY A 67 -8.17 3.94 -26.93
C GLY A 67 -6.75 4.51 -27.04
N ASP A 68 -6.59 5.80 -26.73
CA ASP A 68 -5.30 6.42 -26.43
C ASP A 68 -5.07 6.39 -24.92
N VAL A 69 -3.82 6.32 -24.46
CA VAL A 69 -3.50 6.38 -23.02
C VAL A 69 -3.91 7.75 -22.46
N ASP A 70 -4.96 7.79 -21.66
CA ASP A 70 -5.49 9.01 -21.08
C ASP A 70 -6.02 8.83 -19.65
N VAL A 71 -6.66 9.88 -19.12
CA VAL A 71 -7.18 9.89 -17.74
C VAL A 71 -8.22 8.79 -17.48
N THR A 72 -8.88 8.27 -18.52
CA THR A 72 -9.86 7.19 -18.38
C THR A 72 -9.19 5.86 -18.06
N ASP A 73 -7.99 5.61 -18.57
CA ASP A 73 -7.18 4.45 -18.20
C ASP A 73 -6.70 4.54 -16.76
N LEU A 74 -6.18 5.71 -16.36
CA LEU A 74 -5.76 5.97 -14.99
C LEU A 74 -6.89 5.73 -13.98
N VAL A 75 -8.11 6.20 -14.28
CA VAL A 75 -9.28 5.97 -13.43
C VAL A 75 -9.61 4.48 -13.33
N ALA A 76 -9.57 3.75 -14.46
CA ALA A 76 -9.84 2.32 -14.48
C ALA A 76 -8.82 1.53 -13.64
N ILE A 77 -7.52 1.81 -13.79
CA ILE A 77 -6.44 1.18 -13.02
C ILE A 77 -6.61 1.49 -11.53
N THR A 78 -6.86 2.76 -11.18
CA THR A 78 -7.07 3.18 -9.79
C THR A 78 -8.21 2.40 -9.14
N PHE A 79 -9.34 2.21 -9.85
CA PHE A 79 -10.50 1.49 -9.33
C PHE A 79 -10.24 -0.01 -9.13
N VAL A 80 -9.38 -0.61 -9.95
CA VAL A 80 -8.97 -2.01 -9.76
C VAL A 80 -8.07 -2.13 -8.53
N ILE A 81 -7.10 -1.23 -8.33
CA ILE A 81 -6.19 -1.28 -7.17
C ILE A 81 -6.97 -1.11 -5.85
N VAL A 82 -8.02 -0.27 -5.83
CA VAL A 82 -8.88 -0.13 -4.64
C VAL A 82 -9.98 -1.19 -4.51
N GLU A 83 -9.96 -2.24 -5.34
CA GLU A 83 -10.96 -3.34 -5.37
C GLU A 83 -12.41 -2.89 -5.67
N LEU A 84 -12.59 -1.79 -6.40
CA LEU A 84 -13.90 -1.31 -6.85
C LEU A 84 -14.26 -1.78 -8.27
N ALA A 85 -13.29 -2.34 -8.99
CA ALA A 85 -13.44 -2.94 -10.32
C ALA A 85 -12.50 -4.17 -10.44
N SER A 86 -12.61 -4.89 -11.56
CA SER A 86 -11.71 -6.01 -11.88
C SER A 86 -11.32 -5.97 -13.35
N PHE A 87 -10.09 -6.33 -13.64
CA PHE A 87 -9.57 -6.53 -14.99
C PHE A 87 -9.56 -8.01 -15.37
N ASP A 88 -9.70 -8.28 -16.67
CA ASP A 88 -9.30 -9.56 -17.23
C ASP A 88 -7.77 -9.64 -17.33
N SER A 89 -7.24 -10.78 -17.79
CA SER A 89 -5.80 -11.00 -17.90
C SER A 89 -5.10 -10.03 -18.85
N CYS A 90 -5.77 -9.56 -19.90
CA CYS A 90 -5.18 -8.64 -20.86
C CYS A 90 -5.12 -7.23 -20.30
N GLN A 91 -6.22 -6.77 -19.73
CA GLN A 91 -6.27 -5.46 -19.07
C GLN A 91 -5.31 -5.38 -17.89
N PHE A 92 -5.13 -6.47 -17.14
CA PHE A 92 -4.12 -6.53 -16.07
C PHE A 92 -2.71 -6.35 -16.63
N ASN A 93 -2.38 -7.06 -17.71
CA ASN A 93 -1.07 -6.96 -18.35
C ASN A 93 -0.80 -5.57 -18.93
N GLU A 94 -1.82 -4.89 -19.46
CA GLU A 94 -1.69 -3.50 -19.93
C GLU A 94 -1.56 -2.49 -18.78
N ALA A 95 -2.18 -2.78 -17.64
CA ALA A 95 -2.15 -1.94 -16.44
C ALA A 95 -0.85 -2.07 -15.62
N ASP A 96 -0.16 -3.20 -15.72
CA ASP A 96 1.11 -3.50 -15.05
C ASP A 96 2.28 -2.94 -15.88
N ILE A 97 2.50 -1.63 -15.73
CA ILE A 97 3.35 -0.85 -16.63
C ILE A 97 4.83 -1.04 -16.33
N ASN A 98 5.18 -1.31 -15.07
CA ASN A 98 6.54 -1.69 -14.71
C ASN A 98 6.79 -3.20 -14.85
N SER A 99 5.75 -3.99 -15.18
CA SER A 99 5.80 -5.44 -15.38
C SER A 99 6.35 -6.18 -14.15
N ASP A 100 5.96 -5.75 -12.95
CA ASP A 100 6.36 -6.37 -11.69
C ASP A 100 5.37 -7.47 -11.21
N GLY A 101 4.26 -7.63 -11.93
CA GLY A 101 3.20 -8.59 -11.65
C GLY A 101 2.15 -8.10 -10.65
N VAL A 102 2.17 -6.83 -10.25
CA VAL A 102 1.31 -6.26 -9.20
C VAL A 102 0.84 -4.85 -9.55
N LEU A 103 -0.47 -4.68 -9.71
CA LEU A 103 -1.04 -3.34 -9.86
C LEU A 103 -0.98 -2.55 -8.56
N ASN A 104 -0.23 -1.45 -8.56
CA ASN A 104 -0.03 -0.61 -7.39
C ASN A 104 0.26 0.87 -7.76
N ILE A 105 0.63 1.68 -6.78
CA ILE A 105 0.91 3.11 -6.96
C ILE A 105 2.02 3.40 -7.98
N TYR A 106 2.98 2.49 -8.17
CA TYR A 106 4.04 2.64 -9.16
C TYR A 106 3.44 2.67 -10.58
N ASP A 107 2.47 1.81 -10.90
CA ASP A 107 1.77 1.84 -12.19
C ASP A 107 1.01 3.15 -12.41
N ILE A 108 0.33 3.63 -11.37
CA ILE A 108 -0.37 4.92 -11.39
C ILE A 108 0.60 6.06 -11.74
N VAL A 109 1.77 6.11 -11.10
CA VAL A 109 2.73 7.19 -11.35
C VAL A 109 3.36 7.06 -12.74
N ILE A 110 3.56 5.84 -13.24
CA ILE A 110 4.08 5.64 -14.58
C ILE A 110 3.04 6.05 -15.63
N ILE A 111 1.78 5.64 -15.51
CA ILE A 111 0.74 6.07 -16.46
C ILE A 111 0.54 7.59 -16.42
N LEU A 112 0.61 8.21 -15.24
CA LEU A 112 0.58 9.66 -15.11
C LEU A 112 1.74 10.33 -15.86
N ASN A 113 2.94 9.75 -15.84
CA ASN A 113 4.06 10.27 -16.62
C ASN A 113 3.87 10.11 -18.14
N LEU A 114 3.10 9.12 -18.59
CA LEU A 114 2.72 8.96 -20.00
C LEU A 114 1.68 10.00 -20.42
N ILE A 115 0.65 10.23 -19.59
CA ILE A 115 -0.43 11.19 -19.85
C ILE A 115 0.09 12.63 -19.76
N ILE A 116 0.85 12.94 -18.71
CA ILE A 116 1.42 14.27 -18.47
C ILE A 116 2.74 14.36 -19.23
N TRP A 117 2.64 14.49 -20.56
CA TRP A 117 3.79 14.80 -21.42
C TRP A 117 4.19 16.27 -21.27
N ASP A 118 4.64 16.65 -20.08
CA ASP A 118 5.16 17.97 -19.79
C ASP A 118 6.56 17.89 -19.18
N THR A 119 7.56 18.22 -20.02
CA THR A 119 8.98 18.28 -19.63
C THR A 119 9.34 19.59 -18.93
N THR A 120 8.39 20.53 -18.79
CA THR A 120 8.64 21.83 -18.16
C THR A 120 8.34 21.84 -16.66
N LEU A 121 7.57 20.88 -16.17
CA LEU A 121 7.29 20.71 -14.75
C LEU A 121 8.46 20.00 -14.05
N SER A 122 9.08 20.69 -13.09
CA SER A 122 10.12 20.12 -12.23
C SER A 122 9.61 18.89 -11.51
N ARG A 123 10.39 17.80 -11.55
CA ARG A 123 10.10 16.54 -10.84
C ARG A 123 10.56 16.55 -9.38
N GLY A 124 11.28 17.60 -8.96
CA GLY A 124 11.74 17.74 -7.59
C GLY A 124 13.03 16.98 -7.27
N GLU A 125 13.14 16.55 -6.03
CA GLU A 125 14.18 15.64 -5.55
C GLU A 125 13.59 14.22 -5.46
N GLU A 126 14.41 13.21 -5.79
CA GLU A 126 14.10 11.79 -5.60
C GLU A 126 13.84 11.51 -4.12
N VAL A 127 12.97 10.54 -3.83
CA VAL A 127 12.67 10.13 -2.46
C VAL A 127 13.50 8.89 -2.13
N SER A 128 14.28 8.95 -1.05
CA SER A 128 15.00 7.78 -0.53
C SER A 128 14.25 7.15 0.65
N SER A 129 13.53 7.94 1.43
CA SER A 129 12.80 7.46 2.60
C SER A 129 11.53 8.27 2.90
N SER A 130 10.53 7.58 3.45
CA SER A 130 9.27 8.18 3.88
C SER A 130 8.76 7.54 5.17
N THR A 131 8.27 8.36 6.09
CA THR A 131 7.64 7.92 7.34
C THR A 131 6.20 8.36 7.37
N LEU A 132 5.30 7.41 7.55
CA LEU A 132 3.86 7.62 7.74
C LEU A 132 3.56 7.64 9.24
N TYR A 133 2.88 8.67 9.70
CA TYR A 133 2.38 8.76 11.07
C TYR A 133 0.87 8.63 11.03
N PHE A 134 0.33 7.65 11.75
CA PHE A 134 -1.10 7.39 11.80
C PHE A 134 -1.56 7.11 13.22
N GLY A 135 -2.80 7.43 13.54
CA GLY A 135 -3.32 7.35 14.91
C GLY A 135 -4.02 8.65 15.24
N ASN A 136 -4.50 8.84 16.46
CA ASN A 136 -5.16 10.07 16.93
C ASN A 136 -6.19 10.75 15.97
N GLY A 137 -6.82 9.96 15.09
CA GLY A 137 -7.74 10.46 14.06
C GLY A 137 -7.09 11.13 12.84
N MET A 138 -5.77 11.01 12.66
CA MET A 138 -5.04 11.62 11.56
C MET A 138 -4.07 10.66 10.88
N VAL A 139 -3.84 10.88 9.58
CA VAL A 139 -2.70 10.33 8.85
C VAL A 139 -1.88 11.49 8.31
N SER A 140 -0.58 11.44 8.56
CA SER A 140 0.40 12.40 8.05
C SER A 140 1.63 11.66 7.53
N TYR A 141 2.47 12.35 6.78
CA TYR A 141 3.69 11.77 6.26
C TYR A 141 4.83 12.78 6.26
N LYS A 142 6.05 12.25 6.18
CA LYS A 142 7.28 13.02 6.02
C LYS A 142 8.21 12.29 5.08
N ALA A 143 8.77 12.97 4.09
CA ALA A 143 9.71 12.41 3.14
C ALA A 143 10.95 13.29 2.96
N ASP A 144 12.04 12.73 2.44
CA ASP A 144 13.26 13.47 2.10
C ASP A 144 13.30 14.00 0.65
N GLY A 145 12.19 13.86 -0.08
CA GLY A 145 12.03 14.32 -1.45
C GLY A 145 10.56 14.51 -1.82
N ASN A 146 10.28 14.66 -3.11
CA ASN A 146 8.92 14.91 -3.59
C ASN A 146 8.17 13.62 -3.93
N VAL A 147 7.13 13.34 -3.16
CA VAL A 147 6.23 12.20 -3.40
C VAL A 147 5.27 12.49 -4.56
N ALA A 148 5.08 11.50 -5.43
CA ALA A 148 4.13 11.51 -6.53
C ALA A 148 2.82 10.79 -6.18
N GLY A 149 2.93 9.75 -5.35
CA GLY A 149 1.78 9.01 -4.86
C GLY A 149 2.08 8.15 -3.64
N ILE A 150 1.02 7.82 -2.91
CA ILE A 150 1.04 6.98 -1.70
C ILE A 150 -0.10 5.97 -1.83
N GLN A 151 0.17 4.70 -1.57
CA GLN A 151 -0.83 3.67 -1.40
C GLN A 151 -0.73 3.10 0.01
N LEU A 152 -1.86 3.01 0.69
CA LEU A 152 -2.00 2.45 2.03
C LEU A 152 -2.90 1.22 1.96
N GLU A 153 -2.40 0.09 2.43
CA GLU A 153 -3.25 -1.05 2.78
C GLU A 153 -3.69 -0.87 4.23
N VAL A 154 -5.01 -0.84 4.42
CA VAL A 154 -5.63 -0.50 5.70
C VAL A 154 -6.58 -1.59 6.18
N SER A 155 -6.76 -1.65 7.49
CA SER A 155 -7.72 -2.52 8.14
C SER A 155 -8.51 -1.77 9.22
N GLY A 156 -9.61 -2.36 9.69
CA GLY A 156 -10.48 -1.77 10.70
C GLY A 156 -11.71 -1.05 10.12
N GLU A 157 -12.53 -0.51 11.00
CA GLU A 157 -13.73 0.25 10.65
C GLU A 157 -13.42 1.73 10.78
N PHE A 158 -13.46 2.46 9.68
CA PHE A 158 -13.12 3.88 9.66
C PHE A 158 -13.93 4.69 8.67
N THR A 159 -14.01 6.00 8.92
CA THR A 159 -14.57 6.99 7.98
C THR A 159 -13.59 8.14 7.85
N ILE A 160 -13.12 8.42 6.64
CA ILE A 160 -12.34 9.63 6.35
C ILE A 160 -13.26 10.85 6.50
N THR A 161 -12.87 11.80 7.35
CA THR A 161 -13.69 12.98 7.69
C THR A 161 -13.25 14.24 6.97
N ASN A 162 -11.95 14.37 6.69
CA ASN A 162 -11.41 15.55 6.03
C ASN A 162 -10.15 15.20 5.22
N SER A 163 -9.98 15.81 4.06
CA SER A 163 -8.77 15.70 3.24
C SER A 163 -7.98 17.00 3.30
N HIS A 164 -6.67 16.89 3.49
CA HIS A 164 -5.73 18.02 3.51
C HIS A 164 -4.87 18.07 2.24
N LEU A 165 -5.24 17.28 1.24
CA LEU A 165 -4.53 17.24 -0.03
C LEU A 165 -4.64 18.58 -0.78
N PRO A 166 -3.53 19.08 -1.37
CA PRO A 166 -3.54 20.30 -2.15
C PRO A 166 -4.23 20.11 -3.50
N ALA A 167 -4.55 21.22 -4.16
CA ALA A 167 -5.18 21.19 -5.48
C ALA A 167 -4.29 20.43 -6.50
N GLY A 168 -4.90 19.49 -7.22
CA GLY A 168 -4.19 18.62 -8.16
C GLY A 168 -3.85 17.24 -7.59
N TRP A 169 -4.13 16.99 -6.31
CA TRP A 169 -4.10 15.64 -5.75
C TRP A 169 -5.48 15.01 -5.73
N GLU A 170 -5.49 13.72 -6.01
CA GLU A 170 -6.68 12.87 -5.93
C GLU A 170 -6.51 11.89 -4.76
N MET A 171 -7.63 11.53 -4.15
CA MET A 171 -7.68 10.43 -3.19
C MET A 171 -8.86 9.53 -3.53
N VAL A 172 -8.55 8.25 -3.71
CA VAL A 172 -9.54 7.20 -3.94
C VAL A 172 -9.35 6.12 -2.88
N ASN A 173 -10.43 5.67 -2.28
CA ASN A 173 -10.36 4.71 -1.18
C ASN A 173 -11.48 3.67 -1.21
N SER A 174 -11.18 2.53 -0.60
CA SER A 174 -12.12 1.50 -0.19
C SER A 174 -11.93 1.19 1.31
N SER A 175 -12.51 0.10 1.79
CA SER A 175 -12.29 -0.36 3.17
C SER A 175 -10.93 -1.00 3.41
N LYS A 176 -10.19 -1.34 2.35
CA LYS A 176 -8.89 -2.02 2.42
C LYS A 176 -7.73 -1.23 1.83
N THR A 177 -7.99 -0.34 0.89
CA THR A 177 -6.94 0.37 0.18
C THR A 177 -7.28 1.85 0.11
N ILE A 178 -6.30 2.71 0.41
CA ILE A 178 -6.38 4.15 0.19
C ILE A 178 -5.23 4.52 -0.75
N ILE A 179 -5.55 5.22 -1.83
CA ILE A 179 -4.56 5.71 -2.78
C ILE A 179 -4.67 7.23 -2.85
N LEU A 180 -3.52 7.89 -2.79
CA LEU A 180 -3.37 9.34 -2.96
C LEU A 180 -2.33 9.57 -4.05
N TYR A 181 -2.60 10.40 -5.05
CA TYR A 181 -1.62 10.71 -6.09
C TYR A 181 -1.83 12.11 -6.69
N SER A 182 -0.77 12.66 -7.24
CA SER A 182 -0.77 13.96 -7.89
C SER A 182 -1.10 13.82 -9.38
N GLN A 183 -2.11 14.53 -9.87
CA GLN A 183 -2.51 14.58 -11.27
C GLN A 183 -1.76 15.63 -12.11
N ASN A 184 -0.99 16.51 -11.46
CA ASN A 184 -0.37 17.66 -12.12
C ASN A 184 1.03 18.01 -11.58
N ARG A 185 1.68 17.06 -10.89
CA ARG A 185 2.97 17.26 -10.20
C ARG A 185 2.95 18.32 -9.10
N ALA A 186 1.77 18.66 -8.56
CA ALA A 186 1.69 19.38 -7.30
C ALA A 186 2.42 18.58 -6.21
N THR A 187 3.22 19.27 -5.41
CA THR A 187 3.88 18.71 -4.22
C THR A 187 2.94 18.81 -3.02
N ILE A 188 3.06 17.88 -2.08
CA ILE A 188 2.48 18.03 -0.74
C ILE A 188 3.64 18.40 0.18
N ASP A 189 3.56 19.55 0.84
CA ASP A 189 4.50 19.86 1.92
C ASP A 189 4.33 18.83 3.04
N ASP A 190 5.42 18.37 3.66
CA ASP A 190 5.37 17.43 4.81
C ASP A 190 4.23 17.80 5.77
N GLY A 191 3.35 16.85 6.09
CA GLY A 191 2.18 17.15 6.89
C GLY A 191 1.03 16.17 6.81
N THR A 192 -0.14 16.64 7.27
CA THR A 192 -1.38 15.87 7.33
C THR A 192 -1.89 15.57 5.92
N LEU A 193 -2.18 14.29 5.66
CA LEU A 193 -2.82 13.82 4.43
C LEU A 193 -4.35 13.90 4.57
N PHE A 194 -4.89 13.31 5.64
CA PHE A 194 -6.32 13.28 5.91
C PHE A 194 -6.62 12.97 7.39
N GLU A 195 -7.84 13.31 7.80
CA GLU A 195 -8.41 12.94 9.10
C GLU A 195 -9.39 11.79 8.93
N TYR A 196 -9.53 10.97 9.97
CA TYR A 196 -10.48 9.87 10.02
C TYR A 196 -11.05 9.68 11.43
N THR A 197 -12.17 8.96 11.50
CA THR A 197 -12.73 8.42 12.74
C THR A 197 -12.77 6.90 12.65
N GLY A 198 -12.72 6.22 13.80
CA GLY A 198 -12.74 4.76 13.89
C GLY A 198 -11.38 4.19 14.31
N ASN A 199 -11.17 2.90 14.04
CA ASN A 199 -10.00 2.15 14.52
C ASN A 199 -9.10 1.66 13.37
N MET A 200 -8.90 2.52 12.37
CA MET A 200 -8.06 2.24 11.20
C MET A 200 -6.64 1.83 11.62
N LYS A 201 -6.08 0.85 10.91
CA LYS A 201 -4.67 0.51 10.96
C LYS A 201 -4.09 0.56 9.56
N ILE A 202 -2.82 0.96 9.47
CA ILE A 202 -2.03 0.81 8.25
C ILE A 202 -1.25 -0.49 8.38
N GLU A 203 -1.55 -1.47 7.53
CA GLU A 203 -0.89 -2.78 7.48
C GLU A 203 0.36 -2.73 6.60
N ASN A 204 0.27 -2.00 5.49
CA ASN A 204 1.37 -1.79 4.55
C ASN A 204 1.23 -0.41 3.88
N ALA A 205 2.35 0.15 3.42
CA ALA A 205 2.37 1.41 2.71
C ALA A 205 3.43 1.39 1.60
N LEU A 206 3.05 1.90 0.43
CA LEU A 206 3.93 2.13 -0.71
C LEU A 206 3.98 3.63 -0.99
N VAL A 207 5.15 4.12 -1.34
CA VAL A 207 5.38 5.52 -1.71
C VAL A 207 6.14 5.53 -3.02
N ALA A 208 5.61 6.29 -3.98
CA ALA A 208 6.20 6.47 -5.30
C ALA A 208 6.63 7.93 -5.46
N ASP A 209 7.83 8.13 -6.03
CA ASP A 209 8.29 9.42 -6.52
C ASP A 209 8.11 9.51 -8.05
N TRP A 210 8.49 10.64 -8.64
CA TRP A 210 8.38 10.85 -10.09
C TRP A 210 9.44 10.12 -10.92
N TYR A 211 10.36 9.40 -10.30
CA TYR A 211 11.54 8.80 -10.91
C TYR A 211 11.48 7.28 -10.94
N GLY A 212 10.54 6.67 -10.20
CA GLY A 212 10.44 5.22 -10.04
C GLY A 212 11.50 4.69 -9.09
N SER A 213 11.92 5.49 -8.11
CA SER A 213 12.92 5.10 -7.11
C SER A 213 12.34 4.12 -6.09
N ASP A 214 13.19 3.21 -5.60
CA ASP A 214 12.87 2.36 -4.46
C ASP A 214 12.84 3.19 -3.16
N VAL A 215 11.66 3.41 -2.59
CA VAL A 215 11.49 4.22 -1.36
C VAL A 215 11.43 3.33 -0.12
N LEU A 216 12.26 3.62 0.88
CA LEU A 216 12.13 2.99 2.20
C LEU A 216 10.97 3.60 2.98
N VAL A 217 9.89 2.83 3.18
CA VAL A 217 8.69 3.28 3.88
C VAL A 217 8.62 2.70 5.29
N SER A 218 8.32 3.54 6.27
CA SER A 218 8.02 3.12 7.64
C SER A 218 6.72 3.73 8.14
N SER A 219 6.06 3.08 9.09
CA SER A 219 4.83 3.59 9.73
C SER A 219 4.96 3.67 11.25
N VAL A 220 4.43 4.74 11.84
CA VAL A 220 4.50 5.03 13.27
C VAL A 220 3.09 5.30 13.78
N LEU A 221 2.68 4.53 14.81
CA LEU A 221 1.39 4.72 15.47
C LEU A 221 1.49 5.87 16.50
N ILE A 222 0.63 6.87 16.34
CA ILE A 222 0.49 8.02 17.23
C ILE A 222 -0.65 7.78 18.23
N PRO A 223 -0.39 7.84 19.54
CA PRO A 223 -1.41 7.68 20.57
C PRO A 223 -2.37 8.88 20.61
N GLU A 224 -3.59 8.66 21.11
CA GLU A 224 -4.59 9.73 21.30
C GLU A 224 -4.31 10.59 22.53
N GLU A 225 -3.71 10.01 23.57
CA GLU A 225 -3.57 10.63 24.88
C GLU A 225 -2.14 10.52 25.42
N TYR A 226 -1.83 11.44 26.33
CA TYR A 226 -0.68 11.32 27.21
C TYR A 226 -0.95 10.24 28.26
N ILE A 227 -0.17 9.16 28.26
CA ILE A 227 -0.31 8.07 29.22
C ILE A 227 1.07 7.74 29.80
N LEU A 228 1.13 7.54 31.12
CA LEU A 228 2.24 6.88 31.80
C LEU A 228 1.75 5.48 32.21
N ASP A 229 2.16 4.46 31.47
CA ASP A 229 1.73 3.07 31.69
C ASP A 229 2.34 2.49 32.96
N ALA A 230 1.67 1.50 33.54
CA ALA A 230 2.19 0.79 34.69
C ALA A 230 3.56 0.17 34.37
N ALA A 231 4.57 0.49 35.18
CA ALA A 231 5.91 -0.06 34.99
C ALA A 231 5.88 -1.59 35.10
N TYR A 232 6.61 -2.26 34.22
CA TYR A 232 6.68 -3.72 34.19
C TYR A 232 8.11 -4.23 34.02
N PRO A 233 8.55 -5.21 34.84
CA PRO A 233 7.83 -5.76 36.01
C PRO A 233 7.68 -4.73 37.14
N ASN A 234 6.65 -4.85 37.99
CA ASN A 234 6.53 -4.09 39.24
C ASN A 234 5.67 -4.90 40.24
N PRO A 235 6.24 -5.46 41.32
CA PRO A 235 7.61 -5.28 41.82
C PRO A 235 8.71 -5.81 40.87
N PHE A 236 9.92 -5.25 40.97
CA PHE A 236 11.04 -5.55 40.07
C PHE A 236 12.37 -5.81 40.78
N ASN A 237 13.32 -6.45 40.08
CA ASN A 237 14.69 -6.69 40.57
C ASN A 237 15.67 -6.88 39.39
N PRO A 238 16.73 -6.05 39.24
CA PRO A 238 16.82 -4.64 39.62
C PRO A 238 16.29 -3.73 38.51
N VAL A 239 15.76 -4.30 37.42
CA VAL A 239 15.36 -3.58 36.20
C VAL A 239 13.84 -3.58 36.01
N THR A 240 13.27 -2.43 35.68
CA THR A 240 11.89 -2.28 35.19
C THR A 240 11.86 -1.42 33.94
N ASN A 241 10.86 -1.64 33.09
CA ASN A 241 10.54 -0.76 31.97
C ASN A 241 9.42 0.19 32.37
N ILE A 242 9.51 1.42 31.90
CA ILE A 242 8.54 2.50 32.11
C ILE A 242 8.11 2.97 30.72
N SER A 243 6.89 2.60 30.33
CA SER A 243 6.32 2.94 29.03
C SER A 243 5.41 4.15 29.16
N PHE A 244 5.38 4.99 28.14
CA PHE A 244 4.52 6.16 28.07
C PHE A 244 4.21 6.54 26.63
N SER A 245 3.15 7.31 26.43
CA SER A 245 2.64 7.71 25.13
C SER A 245 2.58 9.24 25.03
N LEU A 246 2.94 9.79 23.87
CA LEU A 246 2.90 11.21 23.54
C LEU A 246 2.05 11.43 22.27
N PRO A 247 0.91 12.14 22.33
CA PRO A 247 0.07 12.36 21.16
C PRO A 247 0.64 13.40 20.17
N GLU A 248 1.62 14.18 20.62
CA GLU A 248 2.32 15.21 19.84
C GLU A 248 3.77 15.35 20.34
N ASN A 249 4.63 15.98 19.53
CA ASN A 249 6.01 16.27 19.92
C ASN A 249 6.02 17.19 21.13
N GLN A 250 6.68 16.80 22.21
CA GLN A 250 6.59 17.52 23.48
C GLN A 250 7.90 17.51 24.27
N ASP A 251 8.18 18.61 24.97
CA ASP A 251 9.24 18.64 25.98
C ASP A 251 8.79 17.92 27.25
N ILE A 252 9.50 16.85 27.61
CA ILE A 252 9.11 15.98 28.72
C ILE A 252 10.20 15.87 29.78
N THR A 253 9.76 15.61 31.00
CA THR A 253 10.63 15.20 32.11
C THR A 253 10.09 13.92 32.72
N LEU A 254 10.90 12.85 32.70
CA LEU A 254 10.62 11.58 33.35
C LEU A 254 11.68 11.33 34.43
N GLN A 255 11.24 11.34 35.69
CA GLN A 255 12.13 11.29 36.84
C GLN A 255 11.68 10.29 37.89
N VAL A 256 12.65 9.69 38.58
CA VAL A 256 12.41 8.78 39.71
C VAL A 256 12.69 9.50 41.01
N TYR A 257 11.82 9.30 41.98
CA TYR A 257 11.81 9.94 43.29
C TYR A 257 11.83 8.89 44.40
N ASN A 258 12.52 9.20 45.50
CA ASN A 258 12.46 8.41 46.73
C ASN A 258 11.26 8.81 47.62
N LEU A 259 11.07 8.12 48.75
CA LEU A 259 10.00 8.41 49.73
C LEU A 259 10.07 9.81 50.35
N GLN A 260 11.23 10.46 50.31
CA GLN A 260 11.43 11.83 50.80
C GLN A 260 11.10 12.88 49.71
N GLY A 261 10.69 12.45 48.52
CA GLY A 261 10.38 13.35 47.40
C GLY A 261 11.61 13.93 46.70
N GLN A 262 12.80 13.36 46.93
CA GLN A 262 14.02 13.77 46.23
C GLN A 262 14.08 13.03 44.89
N ALA A 263 14.33 13.75 43.80
CA ALA A 263 14.66 13.16 42.51
C ALA A 263 16.02 12.46 42.62
N ILE A 264 16.03 11.16 42.39
CA ILE A 264 17.23 10.31 42.48
C ILE A 264 17.79 9.93 41.11
N GLU A 265 16.96 9.97 40.07
CA GLU A 265 17.33 9.62 38.70
C GLU A 265 16.48 10.43 37.71
N THR A 266 17.07 10.86 36.59
CA THR A 266 16.35 11.47 35.47
C THR A 266 16.48 10.55 34.26
N LEU A 267 15.38 9.91 33.88
CA LEU A 267 15.35 8.97 32.76
C LEU A 267 15.24 9.72 31.43
N VAL A 268 14.47 10.82 31.41
CA VAL A 268 14.34 11.70 30.24
C VAL A 268 14.23 13.15 30.71
N HIS A 269 14.90 14.04 30.01
CA HIS A 269 14.71 15.48 30.11
C HIS A 269 15.02 16.13 28.76
N GLY A 270 13.97 16.53 28.04
CA GLY A 270 14.08 17.16 26.73
C GLY A 270 12.90 16.85 25.81
N ASN A 271 12.99 17.36 24.58
CA ASN A 271 11.99 17.13 23.56
C ASN A 271 12.01 15.67 23.08
N MET A 272 10.82 15.08 23.01
CA MET A 272 10.59 13.77 22.42
C MET A 272 9.50 13.84 21.35
N GLU A 273 9.64 13.01 20.33
CA GLU A 273 8.67 12.89 19.25
C GLU A 273 7.37 12.23 19.72
N ALA A 274 6.27 12.51 19.02
CA ALA A 274 5.00 11.83 19.22
C ALA A 274 5.16 10.31 19.00
N GLY A 275 4.43 9.51 19.78
CA GLY A 275 4.47 8.06 19.70
C GLY A 275 4.55 7.37 21.06
N TYR A 276 4.82 6.06 21.01
CA TYR A 276 5.01 5.22 22.18
C TYR A 276 6.50 5.08 22.51
N HIS A 277 6.85 5.30 23.77
CA HIS A 277 8.21 5.29 24.26
C HIS A 277 8.35 4.31 25.42
N THR A 278 9.55 3.74 25.60
CA THR A 278 9.86 2.89 26.75
C THR A 278 11.26 3.19 27.26
N MET A 279 11.33 3.57 28.54
CA MET A 279 12.58 3.83 29.24
C MET A 279 12.86 2.72 30.25
N GLN A 280 14.07 2.20 30.23
CA GLN A 280 14.50 1.22 31.21
C GLN A 280 15.12 1.91 32.43
N TRP A 281 14.67 1.55 33.62
CA TRP A 281 15.33 1.95 34.86
C TRP A 281 16.03 0.75 35.50
N ASN A 282 17.37 0.81 35.57
CA ASN A 282 18.17 -0.11 36.36
C ASN A 282 18.46 0.51 37.74
N ALA A 283 17.88 -0.08 38.78
CA ALA A 283 18.00 0.37 40.15
C ALA A 283 19.08 -0.38 40.98
N ASP A 284 20.09 -0.94 40.32
CA ASP A 284 21.19 -1.69 40.94
C ASP A 284 21.90 -0.91 42.06
N ASN A 285 22.02 0.40 41.93
CA ASN A 285 22.67 1.26 42.92
C ASN A 285 21.72 1.81 43.99
N HIS A 286 20.46 1.35 44.02
CA HIS A 286 19.46 1.79 44.98
C HIS A 286 19.05 0.66 45.94
N VAL A 287 18.56 1.03 47.11
CA VAL A 287 18.12 0.08 48.16
C VAL A 287 16.71 -0.43 47.88
N SER A 288 16.39 -1.67 48.28
CA SER A 288 15.01 -2.18 48.20
C SER A 288 14.04 -1.24 48.93
N GLY A 289 12.87 -1.03 48.35
CA GLY A 289 11.92 -0.07 48.88
C GLY A 289 10.94 0.47 47.86
N ILE A 290 10.26 1.53 48.26
CA ILE A 290 9.24 2.21 47.45
C ILE A 290 9.88 3.43 46.79
N TYR A 291 9.63 3.56 45.49
CA TYR A 291 9.99 4.71 44.67
C TYR A 291 8.76 5.23 43.93
N PHE A 292 8.87 6.41 43.35
CA PHE A 292 7.85 6.95 42.47
C PHE A 292 8.50 7.41 41.18
N VAL A 293 7.94 7.01 40.04
CA VAL A 293 8.28 7.66 38.77
C VAL A 293 7.20 8.70 38.47
N ARG A 294 7.64 9.88 38.04
CA ARG A 294 6.78 11.00 37.66
C ARG A 294 7.13 11.45 36.25
N MET A 295 6.10 11.59 35.44
CA MET A 295 6.16 12.15 34.09
C MET A 295 5.51 13.53 34.10
N ILE A 296 6.17 14.49 33.46
CA ILE A 296 5.64 15.83 33.17
C ILE A 296 5.79 16.03 31.66
N ALA A 297 4.69 16.27 30.95
CA ALA A 297 4.64 16.56 29.53
C ALA A 297 3.60 17.66 29.29
N GLY A 298 4.05 18.91 29.17
CA GLY A 298 3.15 20.07 29.19
C GLY A 298 2.31 20.13 30.46
N GLU A 299 0.99 20.18 30.31
CA GLU A 299 0.02 20.17 31.41
C GLU A 299 -0.22 18.76 31.99
N TYR A 300 0.20 17.70 31.28
CA TYR A 300 0.08 16.34 31.77
C TYR A 300 1.10 16.06 32.87
N VAL A 301 0.61 15.69 34.05
CA VAL A 301 1.42 15.27 35.18
C VAL A 301 0.86 13.97 35.75
N ASN A 302 1.65 12.91 35.68
CA ASN A 302 1.27 11.61 36.27
C ASN A 302 2.41 11.07 37.12
N SER A 303 2.07 10.29 38.14
CA SER A 303 3.04 9.62 39.00
C SER A 303 2.54 8.24 39.40
N GLN A 304 3.43 7.25 39.37
CA GLN A 304 3.11 5.89 39.78
C GLN A 304 4.16 5.36 40.76
N LYS A 305 3.72 4.43 41.61
CA LYS A 305 4.52 3.79 42.64
C LYS A 305 5.29 2.60 42.07
N LEU A 306 6.59 2.53 42.35
CA LEU A 306 7.48 1.42 42.00
C LEU A 306 7.94 0.69 43.26
N ILE A 307 8.08 -0.63 43.19
CA ILE A 307 8.54 -1.48 44.30
C ILE A 307 9.78 -2.25 43.85
N LEU A 308 10.94 -1.85 44.38
CA LEU A 308 12.21 -2.56 44.15
C LEU A 308 12.39 -3.66 45.19
N LEU A 309 12.58 -4.89 44.74
CA LEU A 309 12.96 -6.05 45.54
C LEU A 309 14.41 -6.40 45.23
N LYS A 310 15.22 -6.66 46.26
CA LYS A 310 16.52 -7.32 46.12
C LYS A 310 16.55 -8.56 46.99
#